data_AF-A7ILF9-F1
#
_entry.id   AF-A7ILF9-F1
#
_cell.length_a   1.000
_cell.length_b   1.000
_cell.length_c   1.000
_cell.angle_alpha   90.00
_cell.angle_beta   90.00
_cell.angle_gamma   90.00
#
_symmetry.space_group_name_H-M   'P 1'
#
loop_
_entity.id
_entity.type
_entity.pdbx_description
1 polymer ?
#
loop_
_entity_poly.entity_id
_entity_poly.type
_entity_poly.pdbx_seq_one_letter_code
_entity_poly.pdbx_strand_id
1 'polypeptide(L)'
;MADVPYHQMTAAQKLRAYWHPRCDADPVPCEFDEDMEAAGLITIREVTKYDLDDDCFAAERGIELGGWLWELTESGRATLVEAKKQEG
;
A
#
# COMPACT_ATOMS: atom_id res chain seq x y z
N MET A 1 -13.34 13.36 11.22
CA MET A 1 -14.05 13.22 9.93
C MET A 1 -15.23 12.30 10.18
N ALA A 2 -16.39 12.53 9.55
CA ALA A 2 -17.49 11.57 9.65
C ALA A 2 -16.98 10.19 9.20
N ASP A 3 -17.32 9.12 9.94
CA ASP A 3 -17.01 7.74 9.59
C ASP A 3 -17.77 7.36 8.32
N VAL A 4 -17.22 7.73 7.17
CA VAL A 4 -17.71 7.26 5.87
C VAL A 4 -17.46 5.74 5.85
N PRO A 5 -18.50 4.90 5.66
CA PRO A 5 -18.31 3.47 5.54
C PRO A 5 -17.33 3.13 4.41
N TYR A 6 -16.49 2.11 4.61
CA TYR A 6 -15.43 1.73 3.67
C TYR A 6 -15.92 1.63 2.20
N HIS A 7 -17.05 0.95 1.98
CA HIS A 7 -17.63 0.73 0.65
C HIS A 7 -18.16 2.02 -0.02
N GLN A 8 -18.25 3.13 0.71
CA GLN A 8 -18.60 4.45 0.17
C GLN A 8 -17.38 5.33 -0.10
N MET A 9 -16.19 4.90 0.35
CA MET A 9 -14.95 5.62 0.10
C MET A 9 -14.46 5.40 -1.33
N THR A 10 -13.92 6.47 -1.94
CA THR A 10 -13.13 6.37 -3.17
C THR A 10 -11.82 5.61 -2.91
N ALA A 11 -11.20 5.06 -3.95
CA ALA A 11 -9.91 4.37 -3.83
C ALA A 11 -8.82 5.26 -3.20
N ALA A 12 -8.80 6.56 -3.54
CA ALA A 12 -7.87 7.51 -2.93
C ALA A 12 -8.11 7.71 -1.43
N GLN A 13 -9.37 7.78 -0.98
CA GLN A 13 -9.70 7.86 0.44
C GLN A 13 -9.30 6.58 1.18
N LYS A 14 -9.60 5.41 0.60
CA LYS A 14 -9.20 4.11 1.15
C LYS A 14 -7.68 4.04 1.30
N LEU A 15 -6.92 4.35 0.25
CA LEU A 15 -5.45 4.33 0.29
C LEU A 15 -4.90 5.23 1.40
N ARG A 16 -5.41 6.46 1.53
CA ARG A 16 -4.96 7.41 2.57
C ARG A 16 -5.30 6.95 3.98
N ALA A 17 -6.45 6.33 4.17
CA ALA A 17 -6.91 5.86 5.47
C ALA A 17 -6.20 4.58 5.93
N TYR A 18 -5.92 3.65 5.01
CA TYR A 18 -5.57 2.28 5.37
C TYR A 18 -4.17 1.84 4.93
N TRP A 19 -3.43 2.60 4.10
CA TRP A 19 -2.09 2.18 3.68
C TRP A 19 -1.11 2.04 4.87
N HIS A 20 -1.03 3.03 5.77
CA HIS A 20 -0.13 2.95 6.92
C HIS A 20 -0.55 1.83 7.91
N PRO A 21 -1.81 1.75 8.37
CA PRO A 21 -2.25 0.63 9.21
C PRO A 21 -1.97 -0.73 8.57
N ARG A 22 -2.21 -0.89 7.27
CA ARG A 22 -1.90 -2.12 6.54
C ARG A 22 -0.41 -2.46 6.61
N CYS A 23 0.48 -1.49 6.43
CA CYS A 23 1.93 -1.71 6.51
C CYS A 23 2.40 -2.05 7.93
N ASP A 24 1.71 -1.54 8.96
CA ASP A 24 1.99 -1.85 10.37
C ASP A 24 1.33 -3.17 10.82
N ALA A 25 0.71 -3.91 9.88
CA ALA A 25 -0.08 -5.11 10.14
C ALA A 25 -1.26 -4.90 11.11
N ASP A 26 -1.77 -3.67 11.19
CA ASP A 26 -3.00 -3.34 11.92
C ASP A 26 -4.24 -3.83 11.15
N PRO A 27 -5.39 -3.99 11.85
CA PRO A 27 -6.64 -4.36 11.20
C PRO A 27 -7.07 -3.34 10.14
N VAL A 28 -7.26 -3.82 8.90
CA VAL A 28 -7.86 -3.09 7.78
C VAL A 28 -8.97 -3.93 7.14
N PRO A 29 -9.88 -3.33 6.35
CA PRO A 29 -10.87 -4.09 5.58
C PRO A 29 -10.22 -5.16 4.71
N CYS A 30 -10.82 -6.35 4.63
CA CYS A 30 -10.18 -7.50 3.99
C CYS A 30 -10.03 -7.33 2.47
N GLU A 31 -10.92 -6.55 1.86
CA GLU A 31 -10.92 -6.22 0.44
C GLU A 31 -9.91 -5.12 0.07
N PHE A 32 -9.17 -4.55 1.03
CA PHE A 32 -8.31 -3.39 0.78
C PHE A 32 -7.25 -3.60 -0.30
N ASP A 33 -6.47 -4.68 -0.20
CA ASP A 33 -5.39 -4.93 -1.16
C ASP A 33 -5.97 -5.17 -2.57
N GLU A 34 -7.07 -5.91 -2.69
CA GLU A 34 -7.77 -6.16 -3.96
C GLU A 34 -8.31 -4.86 -4.58
N ASP A 35 -8.96 -4.01 -3.78
CA ASP A 35 -9.50 -2.73 -4.24
C ASP A 35 -8.40 -1.76 -4.71
N MET A 36 -7.26 -1.74 -4.02
CA MET A 36 -6.15 -0.85 -4.37
C MET A 36 -5.39 -1.35 -5.61
N GLU A 37 -5.26 -2.67 -5.77
CA GLU A 37 -4.67 -3.25 -6.97
C GLU A 37 -5.58 -3.03 -8.18
N ALA A 38 -6.90 -3.28 -8.04
CA ALA A 38 -7.88 -3.02 -9.10
C ALA A 38 -7.94 -1.54 -9.51
N ALA A 39 -7.69 -0.63 -8.57
CA ALA A 39 -7.58 0.81 -8.83
C ALA A 39 -6.23 1.24 -9.42
N GLY A 40 -5.26 0.33 -9.58
CA GLY A 40 -3.92 0.63 -10.06
C GLY A 40 -3.09 1.51 -9.11
N LEU A 41 -3.43 1.52 -7.83
CA LEU A 41 -2.75 2.31 -6.80
C LEU A 41 -1.65 1.50 -6.10
N ILE A 42 -1.81 0.19 -6.03
CA ILE A 42 -0.76 -0.73 -5.63
C ILE A 42 -0.57 -1.81 -6.70
N THR A 43 0.52 -2.54 -6.59
CA THR A 43 0.76 -3.76 -7.37
C THR A 43 1.31 -4.83 -6.45
N ILE A 44 0.90 -6.07 -6.70
CA ILE A 44 1.43 -7.24 -6.02
C ILE A 44 2.30 -8.00 -7.03
N ARG A 45 3.57 -8.21 -6.69
CA ARG A 45 4.50 -8.95 -7.56
C ARG A 45 5.37 -9.91 -6.77
N GLU A 46 5.89 -10.93 -7.44
CA GLU A 46 6.86 -11.84 -6.84
C GLU A 46 8.15 -11.08 -6.48
N VAL A 47 8.72 -11.45 -5.34
CA VAL A 47 10.05 -10.99 -4.92
C VAL A 47 11.09 -11.58 -5.86
N THR A 48 11.91 -10.72 -6.44
CA THR A 48 13.00 -11.10 -7.32
C THR A 48 14.34 -11.09 -6.59
N LYS A 49 15.35 -11.71 -7.18
CA LYS A 49 16.72 -11.63 -6.65
C LYS A 49 17.23 -10.18 -6.58
N TYR A 50 16.80 -9.32 -7.51
CA TYR A 50 17.20 -7.91 -7.53
C TYR A 50 16.75 -7.19 -6.24
N ASP A 51 15.54 -7.48 -5.75
CA ASP A 51 15.01 -6.86 -4.52
C ASP A 51 15.87 -7.19 -3.29
N LEU A 52 16.46 -8.38 -3.25
CA LEU A 52 17.36 -8.79 -2.17
C LEU A 52 18.77 -8.21 -2.30
N ASP A 53 19.24 -8.04 -3.55
CA ASP A 53 20.59 -7.56 -3.81
C ASP A 53 20.68 -6.02 -3.70
N ASP A 54 19.59 -5.30 -4.03
CA ASP A 54 19.50 -3.83 -3.98
C ASP A 54 19.19 -3.31 -2.56
N ASP A 55 18.49 -4.10 -1.74
CA ASP A 55 18.14 -3.75 -0.37
C ASP A 55 18.97 -4.56 0.64
N CYS A 56 20.00 -3.94 1.20
CA CYS A 56 20.85 -4.55 2.22
C CYS A 56 20.12 -4.91 3.53
N PHE A 57 18.87 -4.46 3.70
CA PHE A 57 18.00 -4.78 4.83
C PHE A 57 16.74 -5.56 4.39
N ALA A 58 16.77 -6.23 3.23
CA ALA A 58 15.65 -7.02 2.73
C ALA A 58 15.16 -8.05 3.77
N ALA A 59 16.10 -8.76 4.42
CA ALA A 59 15.79 -9.79 5.41
C ALA A 59 15.09 -9.20 6.65
N GLU A 60 15.55 -8.06 7.15
CA GLU A 60 14.97 -7.36 8.30
C GLU A 60 13.58 -6.81 8.00
N ARG A 61 13.28 -6.53 6.73
CA ARG A 61 11.95 -6.13 6.24
C ARG A 61 11.05 -7.31 5.86
N GLY A 62 11.51 -8.54 6.06
CA GLY A 62 10.75 -9.75 5.72
C GLY A 62 10.60 -10.00 4.22
N ILE A 63 11.49 -9.43 3.39
CA ILE A 63 11.51 -9.65 1.95
C ILE A 63 12.37 -10.90 1.68
N GLU A 64 11.75 -11.92 1.10
CA GLU A 64 12.40 -13.21 0.81
C GLU A 64 12.01 -13.77 -0.56
N LEU A 65 12.92 -14.53 -1.17
CA LEU A 65 12.66 -15.19 -2.45
C LEU A 65 11.49 -16.17 -2.33
N GLY A 66 10.58 -16.13 -3.30
CA GLY A 66 9.32 -16.88 -3.28
C GLY A 66 8.21 -16.19 -2.50
N GLY A 67 8.49 -15.05 -1.86
CA GLY A 67 7.50 -14.16 -1.29
C GLY A 67 6.84 -13.22 -2.31
N TRP A 68 5.91 -12.42 -1.81
CA TRP A 68 5.19 -11.40 -2.57
C TRP A 68 5.49 -10.02 -1.99
N LEU A 69 5.64 -9.03 -2.86
CA LEU A 69 5.85 -7.64 -2.51
C LEU A 69 4.66 -6.81 -2.95
N TRP A 70 4.09 -6.07 -1.98
CA TRP A 70 3.08 -5.07 -2.24
C TRP A 70 3.75 -3.72 -2.34
N GLU A 71 3.60 -3.07 -3.49
CA GLU A 71 4.24 -1.78 -3.76
C GLU A 71 3.22 -0.74 -4.18
N LEU A 72 3.44 0.50 -3.77
CA LEU A 72 2.72 1.63 -4.35
C LEU A 72 3.14 1.79 -5.82
N THR A 73 2.16 2.01 -6.70
CA THR A 73 2.44 2.49 -8.06
C THR A 73 2.84 3.96 -8.01
N GLU A 74 3.23 4.54 -9.15
CA GLU A 74 3.44 5.99 -9.25
C GLU A 74 2.16 6.77 -8.87
N SER A 75 1.00 6.29 -9.33
CA SER A 75 -0.31 6.85 -8.98
C SER A 75 -0.61 6.72 -7.48
N GLY A 76 -0.31 5.56 -6.88
CA GLY A 76 -0.43 5.34 -5.44
C GLY A 76 0.42 6.32 -4.62
N ARG A 77 1.70 6.49 -4.99
CA ARG A 77 2.60 7.46 -4.34
C ARG A 77 2.07 8.88 -4.47
N ALA A 78 1.65 9.30 -5.67
CA ALA A 78 1.09 10.63 -5.89
C ALA A 78 -0.16 10.87 -5.01
N THR A 79 -1.03 9.86 -4.89
CA THR A 79 -2.26 9.93 -4.08
C THR A 79 -1.98 10.22 -2.60
N LEU A 80 -0.89 9.64 -2.05
CA LEU A 80 -0.46 9.87 -0.67
C LEU A 80 0.27 11.21 -0.48
N VAL A 81 1.06 11.64 -1.47
CA VAL A 81 1.77 12.94 -1.41
C VAL A 81 0.79 14.12 -1.44
N GLU A 82 -0.23 14.06 -2.29
CA GLU A 82 -1.25 15.11 -2.38
C GLU A 82 -2.09 15.24 -1.10
N ALA A 83 -2.20 14.18 -0.30
CA ALA A 83 -2.83 14.26 1.02
C ALA A 83 -2.02 15.13 1.99
N LYS A 84 -0.70 14.94 2.04
CA LYS A 84 0.19 15.69 2.95
C LYS A 84 0.22 17.20 2.69
N LYS A 85 -0.03 17.64 1.44
CA LYS A 85 -0.10 19.06 1.10
C LYS A 85 -1.40 19.74 1.54
N GLN A 86 -2.47 18.98 1.80
CA GLN A 86 -3.77 19.52 2.21
C GLN A 86 -3.91 19.62 3.74
N GLU A 87 -2.95 19.05 4.48
CA GLU A 87 -2.90 19.02 5.95
C GLU A 87 -1.92 20.05 6.55
N GLY A 88 -1.15 20.76 5.70
CA GLY A 88 -0.23 21.84 6.09
C GLY A 88 -0.67 23.20 5.57
#